data_AF-A0A0K9Z0E6-F1
#
_entry.id   AF-A0A0K9Z0E6-F1
#
_cell.length_a   1.000
_cell.length_b   1.000
_cell.length_c   1.000
_cell.angle_alpha   90.00
_cell.angle_beta   90.00
_cell.angle_gamma   90.00
#
_symmetry.space_group_name_H-M   'P 1'
#
loop_
_entity.id
_entity.type
_entity.pdbx_description
1 polymer ?
#
loop_
_entity_poly.entity_id
_entity_poly.type
_entity_poly.pdbx_seq_one_letter_code
_entity_poly.pdbx_strand_id
1 'polypeptide(L)'
;MEKVDRPLISIFQFDDSAPEVIQSMKDIASLSGVLSDLGSQYSFEAPTQILRFLRLIQLFNEEALGLDEPIENAETVYYRYQNRYKDPEPPSKKSVEQTVNVLVKYNWLSKQSRQLKLRDVGKRMMDAIIRLANDSLAYYMEDDIGRSLFQARRDAELSEAYDDHGISGGNKIASMIRNVENAIQLMQERELEMLADRNALPQLELIHQLMGELEVKLQERLRQFQTLEDSLILANLMQKGTAVLAEGTNLSLGMINKYLKFTHMQKTPLTSSIQPEKVREFISQMFDPPLDSDIPNVYQLLSFMEQDQYEGEAVDGLWIPFKFASPLSAVAIEEAVHYLETYEPLVESDEMVEELVFVSEEISMDQMEELMGQSNWLLTKSMIETQDIELFLDKHEEASIEQVVIEATTDQWSDAVNALTAISALVGNKKITIHKTGQTNLPEYERKWEWMNREDRANIIRKRNK
;
A
#
# COMPACT_ATOMS: atom_id res chain seq x y z
N MET A 1 14.90 22.74 -43.86
CA MET A 1 14.16 21.92 -42.89
C MET A 1 15.14 20.88 -42.38
N GLU A 2 15.81 21.17 -41.27
CA GLU A 2 16.91 20.38 -40.72
C GLU A 2 16.42 19.54 -39.53
N LYS A 3 16.62 18.22 -39.64
CA LYS A 3 16.89 17.24 -38.57
C LYS A 3 16.08 17.37 -37.27
N VAL A 4 14.84 16.86 -37.26
CA VAL A 4 14.06 16.67 -36.03
C VAL A 4 13.86 15.19 -35.67
N ASP A 5 14.36 14.26 -36.48
CA ASP A 5 14.49 12.85 -36.08
C ASP A 5 15.85 12.64 -35.41
N ARG A 6 15.91 12.68 -34.06
CA ARG A 6 17.07 12.13 -33.35
C ARG A 6 16.80 10.65 -33.06
N PRO A 7 17.52 9.71 -33.70
CA PRO A 7 17.43 8.30 -33.35
C PRO A 7 17.85 8.09 -31.89
N LEU A 8 17.27 7.09 -31.23
CA LEU A 8 17.58 6.67 -29.86
C LEU A 8 19.10 6.65 -29.62
N ILE A 9 19.61 7.39 -28.62
CA ILE A 9 21.01 7.23 -28.19
C ILE A 9 21.15 5.87 -27.51
N SER A 10 21.48 4.87 -28.31
CA SER A 10 21.80 3.53 -27.89
C SER A 10 23.20 3.25 -28.40
N ILE A 11 24.06 2.68 -27.56
CA ILE A 11 25.42 2.31 -27.99
C ILE A 11 25.41 1.41 -29.24
N PHE A 12 24.31 0.67 -29.45
CA PHE A 12 24.09 -0.21 -30.60
C PHE A 12 23.67 0.53 -31.89
N GLN A 13 23.44 1.84 -31.83
CA GLN A 13 23.06 2.68 -32.97
C GLN A 13 24.19 3.62 -33.43
N PHE A 14 25.29 3.67 -32.68
CA PHE A 14 26.49 4.42 -33.08
C PHE A 14 27.48 3.50 -33.79
N ASP A 15 28.24 4.07 -34.73
CA ASP A 15 29.36 3.38 -35.36
C ASP A 15 30.46 3.09 -34.32
N ASP A 16 31.16 1.98 -34.49
CA ASP A 16 32.22 1.52 -33.58
C ASP A 16 33.36 2.56 -33.44
N SER A 17 33.50 3.42 -34.46
CA SER A 17 34.51 4.49 -34.51
C SER A 17 34.08 5.79 -33.84
N ALA A 18 32.82 5.91 -33.40
CA ALA A 18 32.30 7.13 -32.80
C ALA A 18 33.06 7.48 -31.50
N PRO A 19 33.51 8.74 -31.32
CA PRO A 19 34.24 9.16 -30.12
C PRO A 19 33.53 8.83 -28.81
N GLU A 20 32.20 8.95 -28.78
CA GLU A 20 31.33 8.68 -27.65
C GLU A 20 31.30 7.19 -27.28
N VAL A 21 31.26 6.30 -28.28
CA VAL A 21 31.33 4.85 -28.10
C VAL A 21 32.70 4.46 -27.56
N ILE A 22 33.77 4.98 -28.17
CA ILE A 22 35.15 4.73 -27.73
C ILE A 22 35.34 5.18 -26.28
N GLN A 23 34.81 6.35 -25.89
CA GLN A 23 34.92 6.84 -24.53
C GLN A 23 34.13 5.98 -23.54
N SER A 24 32.93 5.53 -23.92
CA SER A 24 32.12 4.61 -23.11
C SER A 24 32.81 3.26 -22.91
N MET A 25 33.45 2.72 -23.95
CA MET A 25 34.24 1.49 -23.86
C MET A 25 35.49 1.67 -23.00
N LYS A 26 36.13 2.83 -23.03
CA LYS A 26 37.24 3.17 -22.11
C LYS A 26 36.78 3.22 -20.65
N ASP A 27 35.58 3.73 -20.38
CA ASP A 27 35.02 3.75 -19.03
C ASP A 27 34.79 2.30 -18.53
N ILE A 28 34.21 1.42 -19.36
CA ILE A 28 34.05 -0.01 -19.03
C ILE A 28 35.40 -0.71 -18.83
N ALA A 29 36.39 -0.43 -19.68
CA ALA A 29 37.74 -0.98 -19.54
C ALA A 29 38.41 -0.49 -18.24
N SER A 30 38.19 0.77 -17.85
CA SER A 30 38.67 1.31 -16.59
C SER A 30 38.03 0.62 -15.38
N LEU A 31 36.72 0.36 -15.43
CA LEU A 31 36.02 -0.40 -14.39
C LEU A 31 36.58 -1.82 -14.25
N SER A 32 36.72 -2.52 -15.37
CA SER A 32 37.32 -3.86 -15.38
C SER A 32 38.73 -3.86 -14.79
N GLY A 33 39.54 -2.85 -15.13
CA GLY A 33 40.88 -2.67 -14.55
C GLY A 33 40.86 -2.44 -13.05
N VAL A 34 40.00 -1.56 -12.54
CA VAL A 34 39.85 -1.33 -11.09
C VAL A 34 39.46 -2.62 -10.37
N LEU A 35 38.47 -3.35 -10.89
CA LEU A 35 38.03 -4.62 -10.29
C LEU A 35 39.13 -5.70 -10.34
N SER A 36 39.89 -5.77 -11.43
CA SER A 36 41.00 -6.72 -11.57
C SER A 36 42.14 -6.42 -10.58
N ASP A 37 42.49 -5.14 -10.41
CA ASP A 37 43.60 -4.73 -9.53
C ASP A 37 43.23 -4.77 -8.04
N LEU A 38 41.96 -4.53 -7.70
CA LEU A 38 41.43 -4.77 -6.36
C LEU A 38 41.25 -6.27 -6.09
N GLY A 39 41.08 -7.06 -7.15
CA GLY A 39 40.79 -8.48 -7.13
C GLY A 39 42.04 -9.34 -7.22
N SER A 40 42.92 -9.29 -6.23
CA SER A 40 43.92 -10.35 -6.10
C SER A 40 43.20 -11.65 -5.66
N GLN A 41 42.87 -12.50 -6.64
CA GLN A 41 42.42 -13.92 -6.66
C GLN A 41 41.34 -14.43 -5.65
N TYR A 42 41.08 -13.78 -4.52
CA TYR A 42 40.09 -14.18 -3.50
C TYR A 42 39.19 -13.02 -3.01
N SER A 43 39.49 -11.77 -3.40
CA SER A 43 38.84 -10.58 -2.80
C SER A 43 37.44 -10.29 -3.34
N PHE A 44 37.05 -10.83 -4.50
CA PHE A 44 35.69 -10.71 -5.04
C PHE A 44 34.86 -12.01 -4.90
N GLU A 45 35.43 -13.07 -4.33
CA GLU A 45 34.70 -14.29 -4.00
C GLU A 45 33.95 -14.16 -2.65
N ALA A 46 34.37 -13.24 -1.79
CA ALA A 46 33.73 -12.95 -0.50
C ALA A 46 32.81 -11.72 -0.60
N PRO A 47 31.48 -11.87 -0.43
CA PRO A 47 30.52 -10.75 -0.50
C PRO A 47 30.82 -9.60 0.48
N THR A 48 31.44 -9.92 1.62
CA THR A 48 31.85 -8.93 2.64
C THR A 48 32.91 -7.96 2.14
N GLN A 49 33.84 -8.41 1.29
CA GLN A 49 34.88 -7.56 0.72
C GLN A 49 34.32 -6.63 -0.36
N ILE A 50 33.35 -7.11 -1.14
CA ILE A 50 32.60 -6.27 -2.09
C ILE A 50 31.86 -5.17 -1.34
N LEU A 51 31.15 -5.51 -0.26
CA LEU A 51 30.45 -4.53 0.56
C LEU A 51 31.39 -3.50 1.19
N ARG A 52 32.57 -3.91 1.66
CA ARG A 52 33.62 -3.01 2.17
C ARG A 52 34.09 -2.04 1.09
N PHE A 53 34.32 -2.53 -0.12
CA PHE A 53 34.69 -1.70 -1.24
C PHE A 53 33.58 -0.69 -1.60
N LEU A 54 32.32 -1.13 -1.66
CA LEU A 54 31.15 -0.27 -1.90
C LEU A 54 31.04 0.85 -0.85
N ARG A 55 31.21 0.50 0.42
CA ARG A 55 31.24 1.48 1.52
C ARG A 55 32.38 2.47 1.40
N LEU A 56 33.57 2.04 0.96
CA LEU A 56 34.69 2.94 0.73
C LEU A 56 34.42 3.93 -0.42
N ILE A 57 33.89 3.47 -1.56
CA ILE A 57 33.55 4.36 -2.68
C ILE A 57 32.40 5.31 -2.34
N GLN A 58 31.44 4.88 -1.51
CA GLN A 58 30.37 5.74 -1.01
C GLN A 58 30.90 6.98 -0.27
N LEU A 59 31.94 6.82 0.56
CA LEU A 59 32.57 7.96 1.26
C LEU A 59 33.12 9.01 0.28
N PHE A 60 33.72 8.58 -0.83
CA PHE A 60 34.20 9.49 -1.87
C PHE A 60 33.07 10.12 -2.67
N ASN A 61 31.98 9.37 -2.91
CA ASN A 61 30.82 9.88 -3.63
C ASN A 61 30.10 10.98 -2.83
N GLU A 62 29.93 10.78 -1.52
CA GLU A 62 29.30 11.78 -0.64
C GLU A 62 30.12 13.06 -0.49
N GLU A 63 31.45 12.97 -0.42
CA GLU A 63 32.34 14.15 -0.48
C GLU A 63 32.17 14.92 -1.80
N ALA A 64 32.09 14.20 -2.92
CA ALA A 64 31.91 14.81 -4.23
C ALA A 64 30.55 15.49 -4.42
N LEU A 65 29.53 15.07 -3.67
CA LEU A 65 28.21 15.69 -3.60
C LEU A 65 28.13 16.83 -2.57
N GLY A 66 29.20 17.08 -1.81
CA GLY A 66 29.24 18.12 -0.77
C GLY A 66 28.46 17.76 0.51
N LEU A 67 28.18 16.48 0.71
CA LEU A 67 27.44 15.99 1.89
C LEU A 67 28.36 15.70 3.09
N ASP A 68 29.68 15.69 2.88
CA ASP A 68 30.69 15.39 3.89
C ASP A 68 31.91 16.31 3.75
N GLU A 69 32.76 16.37 4.77
CA GLU A 69 33.99 17.17 4.79
C GLU A 69 35.00 16.67 3.73
N PRO A 70 35.93 17.51 3.24
CA PRO A 70 36.94 17.11 2.26
C PRO A 70 37.82 15.95 2.74
N ILE A 71 38.15 15.03 1.84
CA ILE A 71 39.03 13.88 2.14
C ILE A 71 40.48 14.27 1.85
N GLU A 72 41.29 14.44 2.90
CA GLU A 72 42.70 14.84 2.75
C GLU A 72 43.59 13.70 2.24
N ASN A 73 43.40 12.50 2.79
CA ASN A 73 44.27 11.34 2.54
C ASN A 73 43.57 10.00 2.85
N ALA A 74 44.26 8.88 2.58
CA ALA A 74 43.74 7.54 2.85
C ALA A 74 43.48 7.25 4.34
N GLU A 75 44.19 7.93 5.27
CA GLU A 75 43.91 7.77 6.71
C GLU A 75 42.56 8.38 7.10
N THR A 76 42.20 9.52 6.50
CA THR A 76 40.89 10.15 6.68
C THR A 76 39.77 9.19 6.31
N VAL A 77 39.93 8.51 5.17
CA VAL A 77 38.97 7.49 4.69
C VAL A 77 38.88 6.31 5.66
N TYR A 78 40.01 5.83 6.16
CA TYR A 78 40.07 4.73 7.13
C TYR A 78 39.32 5.05 8.44
N TYR A 79 39.59 6.22 9.04
CA TYR A 79 38.92 6.61 10.28
C TYR A 79 37.43 6.91 10.07
N ARG A 80 37.05 7.52 8.94
CA ARG A 80 35.62 7.70 8.59
C ARG A 80 34.89 6.38 8.41
N TYR A 81 35.52 5.41 7.76
CA TYR A 81 34.95 4.08 7.61
C TYR A 81 34.66 3.45 8.98
N GLN A 82 35.64 3.48 9.90
CA GLN A 82 35.49 2.89 11.24
C GLN A 82 34.41 3.59 12.08
N ASN A 83 34.32 4.92 11.98
CA ASN A 83 33.34 5.68 12.74
C ASN A 83 31.91 5.47 12.22
N ARG A 84 31.73 5.32 10.90
CA ARG A 84 30.41 5.23 10.28
C ARG A 84 29.85 3.81 10.24
N TYR A 85 30.68 2.83 9.91
CA TYR A 85 30.22 1.46 9.70
C TYR A 85 30.59 0.56 10.88
N LYS A 86 29.57 -0.09 11.46
CA LYS A 86 29.75 -1.15 12.47
C LYS A 86 30.19 -2.46 11.80
N ASP A 87 31.43 -2.49 11.31
CA ASP A 87 32.06 -3.66 10.69
C ASP A 87 32.91 -4.40 11.74
N PRO A 88 32.65 -5.70 12.02
CA PRO A 88 33.45 -6.47 12.99
C PRO A 88 34.90 -6.68 12.55
N GLU A 89 35.19 -6.59 11.25
CA GLU A 89 36.55 -6.72 10.70
C GLU A 89 36.81 -5.60 9.68
N PRO A 90 36.99 -4.34 10.11
CA PRO A 90 37.16 -3.22 9.19
C PRO A 90 38.42 -3.38 8.33
N PRO A 91 38.44 -2.83 7.10
CA PRO A 91 39.60 -2.91 6.22
C PRO A 91 40.82 -2.26 6.89
N SER A 92 41.99 -2.89 6.78
CA SER A 92 43.22 -2.34 7.34
C SER A 92 43.62 -1.02 6.65
N LYS A 93 44.39 -0.16 7.33
CA LYS A 93 44.92 1.08 6.73
C LYS A 93 45.64 0.83 5.40
N LYS A 94 46.45 -0.24 5.34
CA LYS A 94 47.17 -0.65 4.12
C LYS A 94 46.22 -1.04 2.99
N SER A 95 45.11 -1.70 3.31
CA SER A 95 44.08 -2.06 2.33
C SER A 95 43.36 -0.83 1.79
N VAL A 96 42.99 0.13 2.65
CA VAL A 96 42.39 1.39 2.21
C VAL A 96 43.36 2.19 1.33
N GLU A 97 44.64 2.25 1.70
CA GLU A 97 45.68 2.90 0.89
C GLU A 97 45.87 2.22 -0.47
N GLN A 98 45.85 0.88 -0.52
CA GLN A 98 45.86 0.13 -1.77
C GLN A 98 44.64 0.48 -2.63
N THR A 99 43.44 0.51 -2.07
CA THR A 99 42.22 0.92 -2.80
C THR A 99 42.36 2.33 -3.36
N VAL A 100 42.81 3.30 -2.57
CA VAL A 100 43.06 4.67 -3.03
C VAL A 100 44.08 4.70 -4.18
N ASN A 101 45.19 3.96 -4.05
CA ASN A 101 46.22 3.92 -5.09
C ASN A 101 45.70 3.31 -6.39
N VAL A 102 44.87 2.27 -6.33
CA VAL A 102 44.21 1.69 -7.51
C VAL A 102 43.25 2.70 -8.14
N LEU A 103 42.42 3.36 -7.34
CA LEU A 103 41.50 4.40 -7.83
C LEU A 103 42.23 5.59 -8.47
N VAL A 104 43.42 5.96 -7.97
CA VAL A 104 44.29 6.96 -8.58
C VAL A 104 44.92 6.43 -9.89
N LYS A 105 45.39 5.18 -9.91
CA LYS A 105 45.98 4.53 -11.10
C LYS A 105 45.02 4.55 -12.30
N TYR A 106 43.73 4.32 -12.06
CA TYR A 106 42.69 4.32 -13.09
C TYR A 106 42.00 5.68 -13.30
N ASN A 107 42.56 6.76 -12.77
CA ASN A 107 42.02 8.13 -12.91
C ASN A 107 40.60 8.33 -12.34
N TRP A 108 40.17 7.53 -11.37
CA TRP A 108 38.92 7.78 -10.66
C TRP A 108 39.12 8.87 -9.60
N LEU A 109 40.28 8.83 -8.93
CA LEU A 109 40.71 9.86 -7.98
C LEU A 109 41.90 10.66 -8.53
N SER A 110 42.03 11.90 -8.06
CA SER A 110 43.22 12.72 -8.25
C SER A 110 43.84 13.05 -6.91
N LYS A 111 45.16 12.82 -6.78
CA LYS A 111 45.92 13.20 -5.60
C LYS A 111 46.42 14.64 -5.79
N GLN A 112 45.73 15.60 -5.17
CA GLN A 112 46.20 16.98 -5.07
C GLN A 112 47.01 17.16 -3.79
N SER A 113 47.78 18.25 -3.69
CA SER A 113 48.74 18.49 -2.61
C SER A 113 48.16 18.45 -1.19
N ARG A 114 46.84 18.61 -1.04
CA ARG A 114 46.13 18.60 0.26
C ARG A 114 44.85 17.76 0.29
N GLN A 115 44.45 17.14 -0.82
CA GLN A 115 43.16 16.44 -0.91
C GLN A 115 43.12 15.37 -1.99
N LEU A 116 42.32 14.35 -1.76
CA LEU A 116 41.89 13.37 -2.76
C LEU A 116 40.59 13.88 -3.39
N LYS A 117 40.62 14.21 -4.68
CA LYS A 117 39.44 14.72 -5.39
C LYS A 117 38.95 13.74 -6.44
N LEU A 118 37.65 13.47 -6.45
CA LEU A 118 36.99 12.61 -7.42
C LEU A 118 36.98 13.25 -8.82
N ARG A 119 37.43 12.49 -9.83
CA ARG A 119 37.40 12.89 -11.25
C ARG A 119 36.07 12.49 -11.91
N ASP A 120 35.77 13.08 -13.07
CA ASP A 120 34.48 12.84 -13.76
C ASP A 120 34.25 11.36 -14.13
N VAL A 121 35.31 10.64 -14.54
CA VAL A 121 35.25 9.18 -14.77
C VAL A 121 34.91 8.45 -13.46
N GLY A 122 35.58 8.81 -12.36
CA GLY A 122 35.34 8.23 -11.04
C GLY A 122 33.92 8.47 -10.54
N LYS A 123 33.39 9.69 -10.71
CA LYS A 123 31.99 10.04 -10.39
C LYS A 123 31.01 9.11 -11.09
N ARG A 124 31.11 9.04 -12.42
CA ARG A 124 30.20 8.21 -13.24
C ARG A 124 30.29 6.72 -12.88
N MET A 125 31.51 6.21 -12.69
CA MET A 125 31.70 4.78 -12.42
C MET A 125 31.31 4.39 -11.01
N MET A 126 31.64 5.20 -10.00
CA MET A 126 31.23 4.92 -8.62
C MET A 126 29.71 4.98 -8.47
N ASP A 127 29.07 5.99 -9.07
CA ASP A 127 27.60 6.11 -9.07
C ASP A 127 26.93 4.90 -9.75
N ALA A 128 27.43 4.49 -10.92
CA ALA A 128 26.92 3.31 -11.62
C ALA A 128 27.05 2.01 -10.82
N ILE A 129 28.16 1.83 -10.09
CA ILE A 129 28.39 0.64 -9.24
C ILE A 129 27.49 0.67 -8.00
N ILE A 130 27.36 1.81 -7.33
CA ILE A 130 26.48 1.97 -6.16
C ILE A 130 25.04 1.70 -6.57
N ARG A 131 24.61 2.26 -7.70
CA ARG A 131 23.28 2.01 -8.26
C ARG A 131 23.06 0.53 -8.56
N LEU A 132 23.99 -0.12 -9.25
CA LEU A 132 23.93 -1.56 -9.51
C LEU A 132 23.81 -2.39 -8.22
N ALA A 133 24.57 -2.05 -7.18
CA ALA A 133 24.53 -2.74 -5.90
C ALA A 133 23.18 -2.56 -5.19
N ASN A 134 22.65 -1.33 -5.17
CA ASN A 134 21.33 -1.04 -4.59
C ASN A 134 20.21 -1.74 -5.37
N ASP A 135 20.28 -1.74 -6.70
CA ASP A 135 19.32 -2.44 -7.55
C ASP A 135 19.37 -3.96 -7.30
N SER A 136 20.57 -4.53 -7.12
CA SER A 136 20.72 -5.95 -6.80
C SER A 136 20.18 -6.25 -5.39
N LEU A 137 20.43 -5.38 -4.41
CA LEU A 137 19.92 -5.54 -3.05
C LEU A 137 18.39 -5.47 -3.03
N ALA A 138 17.80 -4.48 -3.69
CA ALA A 138 16.34 -4.35 -3.83
C ALA A 138 15.75 -5.60 -4.51
N TYR A 139 16.43 -6.14 -5.53
CA TYR A 139 16.02 -7.40 -6.14
C TYR A 139 16.06 -8.59 -5.15
N TYR A 140 17.00 -8.66 -4.21
CA TYR A 140 17.07 -9.80 -3.29
C TYR A 140 16.34 -9.61 -1.96
N MET A 141 15.99 -8.38 -1.57
CA MET A 141 15.25 -8.08 -0.34
C MET A 141 13.75 -8.35 -0.45
N GLU A 142 13.22 -8.39 -1.66
CA GLU A 142 11.77 -8.43 -1.90
C GLU A 142 11.31 -9.82 -2.35
N ASP A 143 10.05 -10.14 -2.06
CA ASP A 143 9.36 -11.31 -2.63
C ASP A 143 9.22 -11.15 -4.16
N ASP A 144 8.96 -12.24 -4.88
CA ASP A 144 8.91 -12.28 -6.34
C ASP A 144 7.97 -11.21 -6.96
N ILE A 145 6.89 -10.84 -6.23
CA ILE A 145 6.00 -9.72 -6.58
C ILE A 145 6.72 -8.39 -6.45
N GLY A 146 7.33 -8.11 -5.30
CA GLY A 146 8.08 -6.88 -5.05
C GLY A 146 9.25 -6.72 -6.03
N ARG A 147 10.00 -7.80 -6.33
CA ARG A 147 11.07 -7.80 -7.35
C ARG A 147 10.59 -7.27 -8.70
N SER A 148 9.44 -7.74 -9.15
CA SER A 148 8.85 -7.35 -10.43
C SER A 148 8.46 -5.87 -10.42
N LEU A 149 7.90 -5.37 -9.30
CA LEU A 149 7.53 -3.96 -9.14
C LEU A 149 8.73 -3.02 -9.03
N PHE A 150 9.79 -3.40 -8.32
CA PHE A 150 11.03 -2.62 -8.27
C PHE A 150 11.71 -2.54 -9.64
N GLN A 151 11.70 -3.63 -10.41
CA GLN A 151 12.18 -3.62 -11.79
C GLN A 151 11.34 -2.69 -12.68
N ALA A 152 10.02 -2.73 -12.55
CA ALA A 152 9.13 -1.80 -13.24
C ALA A 152 9.44 -0.34 -12.87
N ARG A 153 9.60 -0.03 -11.58
CA ARG A 153 9.90 1.33 -11.10
C ARG A 153 11.22 1.84 -11.65
N ARG A 154 12.23 0.98 -11.68
CA ARG A 154 13.53 1.28 -12.27
C ARG A 154 13.42 1.53 -13.76
N ASP A 155 12.68 0.71 -14.49
CA ASP A 155 12.49 0.91 -15.92
C ASP A 155 11.74 2.23 -16.21
N ALA A 156 10.82 2.64 -15.34
CA ALA A 156 10.18 3.96 -15.40
C ALA A 156 11.20 5.10 -15.22
N GLU A 157 12.07 5.01 -14.20
CA GLU A 157 13.14 6.00 -13.94
C GLU A 157 14.19 6.05 -15.06
N LEU A 158 14.53 4.90 -15.62
CA LEU A 158 15.44 4.83 -16.77
C LEU A 158 14.81 5.43 -18.01
N SER A 159 13.51 5.21 -18.24
CA SER A 159 12.77 5.86 -19.32
C SER A 159 12.82 7.38 -19.16
N GLU A 160 12.62 7.89 -17.94
CA GLU A 160 12.70 9.31 -17.63
C GLU A 160 14.05 9.93 -17.95
N ALA A 161 15.13 9.36 -17.42
CA ALA A 161 16.48 9.85 -17.64
C ALA A 161 16.91 9.78 -19.12
N TYR A 162 16.33 8.85 -19.89
CA TYR A 162 16.61 8.69 -21.31
C TYR A 162 15.87 9.76 -22.15
N ASP A 163 14.60 10.01 -21.86
CA ASP A 163 13.82 11.04 -22.55
C ASP A 163 14.38 12.45 -22.30
N ASP A 164 14.85 12.75 -21.08
CA ASP A 164 15.53 14.01 -20.73
C ASP A 164 16.82 14.27 -21.55
N HIS A 165 17.36 13.22 -22.17
CA HIS A 165 18.52 13.28 -23.05
C HIS A 165 18.16 13.08 -24.54
N GLY A 166 16.88 13.08 -24.88
CA GLY A 166 16.38 12.91 -26.25
C GLY A 166 16.50 11.47 -26.77
N ILE A 167 16.49 10.49 -25.87
CA ILE A 167 16.57 9.05 -26.15
C ILE A 167 15.18 8.47 -25.91
N SER A 168 14.53 7.92 -26.93
CA SER A 168 13.16 7.39 -26.76
C SER A 168 13.08 6.26 -25.71
N GLY A 169 12.32 6.51 -24.64
CA GLY A 169 12.10 5.56 -23.55
C GLY A 169 11.14 4.39 -23.85
N GLY A 170 10.60 4.26 -25.07
CA GLY A 170 9.51 3.32 -25.39
C GLY A 170 9.79 1.84 -25.05
N ASN A 171 11.03 1.36 -25.24
CA ASN A 171 11.43 0.00 -24.85
C ASN A 171 11.43 -0.21 -23.33
N LYS A 172 11.72 0.86 -22.56
CA LYS A 172 11.69 0.84 -21.10
C LYS A 172 10.26 0.90 -20.58
N ILE A 173 9.38 1.67 -21.21
CA ILE A 173 7.94 1.64 -20.91
C ILE A 173 7.36 0.25 -21.19
N ALA A 174 7.73 -0.40 -22.30
CA ALA A 174 7.26 -1.76 -22.61
C ALA A 174 7.76 -2.79 -21.58
N SER A 175 9.02 -2.68 -21.15
CA SER A 175 9.61 -3.52 -20.10
C SER A 175 8.92 -3.30 -18.75
N MET A 176 8.66 -2.04 -18.38
CA MET A 176 7.91 -1.66 -17.19
C MET A 176 6.52 -2.32 -17.19
N ILE A 177 5.74 -2.16 -18.26
CA ILE A 177 4.40 -2.76 -18.39
C ILE A 177 4.47 -4.28 -18.19
N ARG A 178 5.41 -4.96 -18.85
CA ARG A 178 5.57 -6.42 -18.71
C ARG A 178 5.88 -6.84 -17.28
N ASN A 179 6.71 -6.07 -16.57
CA ASN A 179 7.05 -6.36 -15.19
C ASN A 179 5.86 -6.14 -14.24
N VAL A 180 5.00 -5.15 -14.52
CA VAL A 180 3.73 -4.96 -13.80
C VAL A 180 2.75 -6.11 -14.09
N GLU A 181 2.62 -6.54 -15.35
CA GLU A 181 1.79 -7.71 -15.71
C GLU A 181 2.22 -8.97 -14.95
N ASN A 182 3.53 -9.22 -14.89
CA ASN A 182 4.06 -10.35 -14.12
C ASN A 182 3.75 -10.21 -12.62
N ALA A 183 3.86 -9.01 -12.06
CA ALA A 183 3.52 -8.76 -10.66
C ALA A 183 2.03 -9.02 -10.39
N ILE A 184 1.13 -8.58 -11.28
CA ILE A 184 -0.31 -8.82 -11.18
C ILE A 184 -0.62 -10.31 -11.23
N GLN A 185 -0.02 -11.04 -12.17
CA GLN A 185 -0.20 -12.48 -12.27
C GLN A 185 0.24 -13.19 -10.98
N LEU A 186 1.41 -12.84 -10.44
CA LEU A 186 1.91 -13.42 -9.19
C LEU A 186 1.01 -13.06 -7.99
N MET A 187 0.48 -11.84 -7.91
CA MET A 187 -0.50 -11.46 -6.88
C MET A 187 -1.78 -12.28 -6.98
N GLN A 188 -2.28 -12.54 -8.18
CA GLN A 188 -3.47 -13.38 -8.38
C GLN A 188 -3.20 -14.83 -8.00
N GLU A 189 -2.04 -15.38 -8.38
CA GLU A 189 -1.65 -16.76 -8.07
C GLU A 189 -1.45 -16.97 -6.56
N ARG A 190 -0.88 -15.99 -5.86
CA ARG A 190 -0.58 -16.05 -4.42
C ARG A 190 -1.61 -15.33 -3.54
N GLU A 191 -2.77 -14.92 -4.08
CA GLU A 191 -3.75 -14.12 -3.34
C GLU A 191 -4.14 -14.78 -2.01
N LEU A 192 -4.39 -16.10 -2.03
CA LEU A 192 -4.76 -16.88 -0.84
C LEU A 192 -3.62 -16.97 0.18
N GLU A 193 -2.39 -17.18 -0.29
CA GLU A 193 -1.20 -17.25 0.56
C GLU A 193 -0.98 -15.92 1.30
N MET A 194 -1.07 -14.80 0.56
CA MET A 194 -0.90 -13.47 1.12
C MET A 194 -2.03 -13.11 2.09
N LEU A 195 -3.29 -13.49 1.82
CA LEU A 195 -4.40 -13.25 2.74
C LEU A 195 -4.33 -14.13 3.99
N ALA A 196 -3.67 -15.29 3.92
CA ALA A 196 -3.49 -16.19 5.05
C ALA A 196 -2.36 -15.77 6.00
N ASP A 197 -1.36 -15.00 5.54
CA ASP A 197 -0.26 -14.55 6.38
C ASP A 197 -0.68 -13.46 7.38
N ARG A 198 -0.43 -13.72 8.67
CA ARG A 198 -0.75 -12.83 9.79
C ARG A 198 -0.01 -11.49 9.75
N ASN A 199 1.08 -11.38 8.98
CA ASN A 199 1.84 -10.14 8.80
C ASN A 199 1.84 -9.65 7.33
N ALA A 200 0.81 -9.96 6.55
CA ALA A 200 0.74 -9.57 5.15
C ALA A 200 0.50 -8.07 4.92
N LEU A 201 -0.13 -7.36 5.86
CA LEU A 201 -0.56 -5.97 5.66
C LEU A 201 0.61 -5.03 5.25
N PRO A 202 1.77 -5.01 5.93
CA PRO A 202 2.90 -4.18 5.49
C PRO A 202 3.40 -4.48 4.07
N GLN A 203 3.33 -5.75 3.66
CA GLN A 203 3.75 -6.16 2.32
C GLN A 203 2.72 -5.72 1.26
N LEU A 204 1.43 -5.86 1.56
CA LEU A 204 0.33 -5.41 0.71
C LEU A 204 0.32 -3.88 0.54
N GLU A 205 0.57 -3.14 1.62
CA GLU A 205 0.73 -1.68 1.60
C GLU A 205 1.92 -1.25 0.74
N LEU A 206 3.07 -1.94 0.87
CA LEU A 206 4.24 -1.66 0.05
C LEU A 206 3.95 -1.91 -1.45
N ILE A 207 3.31 -3.02 -1.78
CA ILE A 207 2.89 -3.34 -3.16
C ILE A 207 1.96 -2.25 -3.70
N HIS A 208 0.95 -1.86 -2.92
CA HIS A 208 0.01 -0.81 -3.32
C HIS A 208 0.71 0.53 -3.53
N GLN A 209 1.63 0.90 -2.63
CA GLN A 209 2.44 2.12 -2.78
C GLN A 209 3.28 2.07 -4.06
N LEU A 210 3.96 0.96 -4.35
CA LEU A 210 4.75 0.80 -5.57
C LEU A 210 3.89 0.88 -6.84
N MET A 211 2.69 0.31 -6.82
CA MET A 211 1.72 0.44 -7.92
C MET A 211 1.28 1.90 -8.12
N GLY A 212 0.96 2.61 -7.04
CA GLY A 212 0.60 4.03 -7.10
C GLY A 212 1.74 4.93 -7.60
N GLU A 213 2.98 4.68 -7.15
CA GLU A 213 4.17 5.37 -7.65
C GLU A 213 4.35 5.16 -9.17
N LEU A 214 4.14 3.93 -9.65
CA LEU A 214 4.19 3.59 -11.07
C LEU A 214 3.08 4.24 -11.88
N GLU A 215 1.86 4.32 -11.33
CA GLU A 215 0.72 5.00 -11.95
C GLU A 215 1.01 6.50 -12.15
N VAL A 216 1.47 7.18 -11.09
CA VAL A 216 1.83 8.60 -11.17
C VAL A 216 2.90 8.82 -12.25
N LYS A 217 3.95 7.98 -12.26
CA LYS A 217 5.00 8.08 -13.27
C LYS A 217 4.45 7.85 -14.69
N LEU A 218 3.57 6.87 -14.91
CA LEU A 218 2.97 6.66 -16.22
C LEU A 218 2.06 7.83 -16.65
N GLN A 219 1.29 8.40 -15.72
CA GLN A 219 0.43 9.56 -15.98
C GLN A 219 1.24 10.82 -16.32
N GLU A 220 2.35 11.06 -15.62
CA GLU A 220 3.29 12.12 -15.97
C GLU A 220 3.83 11.93 -17.39
N ARG A 221 4.13 10.69 -17.79
CA ARG A 221 4.55 10.36 -19.16
C ARG A 221 3.43 10.60 -20.17
N LEU A 222 2.20 10.16 -19.91
CA LEU A 222 1.04 10.43 -20.76
C LEU A 222 0.90 11.92 -21.08
N ARG A 223 1.09 12.79 -20.07
CA ARG A 223 0.99 14.24 -20.24
C ARG A 223 2.08 14.83 -21.14
N GLN A 224 3.29 14.26 -21.10
CA GLN A 224 4.38 14.69 -21.98
C GLN A 224 4.11 14.28 -23.44
N PHE A 225 3.59 13.07 -23.67
CA PHE A 225 3.32 12.56 -25.02
C PHE A 225 2.10 13.19 -25.72
N GLN A 226 1.17 13.83 -24.99
CA GLN A 226 0.07 14.59 -25.59
C GLN A 226 0.53 15.76 -26.49
N THR A 227 1.79 16.18 -26.38
CA THR A 227 2.36 17.29 -27.17
C THR A 227 3.16 16.86 -28.41
N LEU A 228 3.35 15.56 -28.64
CA LEU A 228 4.16 15.02 -29.75
C LEU A 228 3.29 14.22 -30.74
N GLU A 229 3.45 14.48 -32.05
CA GLU A 229 2.72 13.81 -33.14
C GLU A 229 3.08 12.31 -33.32
N ASP A 230 3.94 11.73 -32.48
CA ASP A 230 4.32 10.29 -32.44
C ASP A 230 3.25 9.35 -31.83
N SER A 231 2.03 9.85 -31.64
CA SER A 231 1.01 9.23 -30.79
C SER A 231 0.57 7.82 -31.19
N LEU A 232 0.68 7.40 -32.46
CA LEU A 232 0.02 6.17 -32.93
C LEU A 232 0.69 4.86 -32.50
N ILE A 233 2.02 4.80 -32.44
CA ILE A 233 2.75 3.57 -32.03
C ILE A 233 2.78 3.46 -30.50
N LEU A 234 2.89 4.59 -29.79
CA LEU A 234 2.93 4.61 -28.33
C LEU A 234 1.53 4.56 -27.71
N ALA A 235 0.47 5.00 -28.39
CA ALA A 235 -0.89 5.00 -27.83
C ALA A 235 -1.35 3.62 -27.39
N ASN A 236 -1.05 2.57 -28.17
CA ASN A 236 -1.41 1.19 -27.79
C ASN A 236 -0.63 0.74 -26.54
N LEU A 237 0.67 1.05 -26.50
CA LEU A 237 1.53 0.76 -25.35
C LEU A 237 1.03 1.50 -24.09
N MET A 238 0.64 2.76 -24.23
CA MET A 238 0.15 3.60 -23.14
C MET A 238 -1.24 3.19 -22.68
N GLN A 239 -2.14 2.83 -23.59
CA GLN A 239 -3.45 2.26 -23.27
C GLN A 239 -3.29 0.96 -22.49
N LYS A 240 -2.39 0.08 -22.96
CA LYS A 240 -2.05 -1.15 -22.27
C LYS A 240 -1.47 -0.88 -20.88
N GLY A 241 -0.51 0.05 -20.76
CA GLY A 241 0.09 0.41 -19.48
C GLY A 241 -0.92 0.99 -18.48
N THR A 242 -1.85 1.82 -18.96
CA THR A 242 -2.91 2.39 -18.11
C THR A 242 -3.86 1.31 -17.61
N ALA A 243 -4.26 0.38 -18.48
CA ALA A 243 -5.13 -0.73 -18.11
C ALA A 243 -4.46 -1.67 -17.08
N VAL A 244 -3.19 -2.04 -17.33
CA VAL A 244 -2.41 -2.90 -16.44
C VAL A 244 -2.21 -2.24 -15.07
N LEU A 245 -1.89 -0.95 -15.00
CA LEU A 245 -1.73 -0.26 -13.71
C LEU A 245 -3.05 -0.09 -12.97
N ALA A 246 -4.15 0.19 -13.68
CA ALA A 246 -5.47 0.24 -13.06
C ALA A 246 -5.86 -1.13 -12.47
N GLU A 247 -5.63 -2.22 -13.21
CA GLU A 247 -5.85 -3.59 -12.73
C GLU A 247 -5.00 -3.89 -11.48
N GLY A 248 -3.70 -3.57 -11.52
CA GLY A 248 -2.80 -3.80 -10.38
C GLY A 248 -3.13 -2.96 -9.14
N THR A 249 -3.56 -1.71 -9.34
CA THR A 249 -3.95 -0.82 -8.24
C THR A 249 -5.26 -1.28 -7.60
N ASN A 250 -6.25 -1.66 -8.42
CA ASN A 250 -7.51 -2.21 -7.92
C ASN A 250 -7.32 -3.56 -7.21
N LEU A 251 -6.49 -4.45 -7.78
CA LEU A 251 -6.19 -5.73 -7.16
C LEU A 251 -5.49 -5.56 -5.81
N SER A 252 -4.45 -4.72 -5.74
CA SER A 252 -3.74 -4.46 -4.47
C SER A 252 -4.65 -3.82 -3.41
N LEU A 253 -5.47 -2.85 -3.79
CA LEU A 253 -6.44 -2.21 -2.88
C LEU A 253 -7.51 -3.21 -2.42
N GLY A 254 -8.04 -4.03 -3.33
CA GLY A 254 -8.99 -5.09 -3.02
C GLY A 254 -8.42 -6.12 -2.04
N MET A 255 -7.15 -6.50 -2.20
CA MET A 255 -6.47 -7.39 -1.26
C MET A 255 -6.30 -6.76 0.13
N ILE A 256 -5.94 -5.48 0.22
CA ILE A 256 -5.87 -4.75 1.51
C ILE A 256 -7.25 -4.72 2.17
N ASN A 257 -8.30 -4.36 1.42
CA ASN A 257 -9.66 -4.30 1.95
C ASN A 257 -10.15 -5.68 2.44
N LYS A 258 -9.91 -6.74 1.66
CA LYS A 258 -10.22 -8.12 2.06
C LYS A 258 -9.49 -8.48 3.34
N TYR A 259 -8.18 -8.22 3.43
CA TYR A 259 -7.38 -8.49 4.62
C TYR A 259 -7.91 -7.76 5.88
N LEU A 260 -8.25 -6.47 5.73
CA LEU A 260 -8.82 -5.68 6.82
C LEU A 260 -10.20 -6.20 7.25
N LYS A 261 -11.08 -6.54 6.29
CA LYS A 261 -12.38 -7.16 6.58
C LYS A 261 -12.24 -8.48 7.31
N PHE A 262 -11.29 -9.31 6.90
CA PHE A 262 -10.99 -10.57 7.57
C PHE A 262 -10.51 -10.37 9.00
N THR A 263 -9.57 -9.45 9.21
CA THR A 263 -9.09 -9.09 10.55
C THR A 263 -10.21 -8.52 11.42
N HIS A 264 -11.14 -7.75 10.83
CA HIS A 264 -12.30 -7.21 11.55
C HIS A 264 -13.34 -8.29 11.86
N MET A 265 -13.58 -9.23 10.93
CA MET A 265 -14.46 -10.39 11.14
C MET A 265 -14.00 -11.23 12.33
N GLN A 266 -12.68 -11.49 12.48
CA GLN A 266 -12.14 -12.19 13.66
C GLN A 266 -12.47 -11.50 14.98
N LYS A 267 -12.50 -10.17 14.97
CA LYS A 267 -12.74 -9.34 16.16
C LYS A 267 -14.23 -9.07 16.40
N THR A 268 -15.09 -9.40 15.44
CA THR A 268 -16.52 -9.13 15.53
C THR A 268 -17.17 -10.17 16.44
N PRO A 269 -17.84 -9.77 17.53
CA PRO A 269 -18.52 -10.71 18.41
C PRO A 269 -19.67 -11.39 17.66
N LEU A 270 -19.77 -12.73 17.79
CA LEU A 270 -20.83 -13.53 17.18
C LEU A 270 -22.20 -13.08 17.69
N THR A 271 -22.95 -12.39 16.85
CA THR A 271 -24.34 -12.01 17.13
C THR A 271 -25.27 -13.20 16.90
N SER A 272 -26.20 -13.43 17.82
CA SER A 272 -27.19 -14.53 17.76
C SER A 272 -28.33 -14.31 16.75
N SER A 273 -28.38 -13.16 16.06
CA SER A 273 -29.41 -12.82 15.08
C SER A 273 -28.81 -12.74 13.67
N ILE A 274 -29.18 -13.69 12.82
CA ILE A 274 -28.81 -13.71 11.40
C ILE A 274 -29.89 -12.96 10.63
N GLN A 275 -29.51 -11.94 9.85
CA GLN A 275 -30.42 -11.21 8.97
C GLN A 275 -30.48 -11.92 7.60
N PRO A 276 -31.58 -12.61 7.23
CA PRO A 276 -31.62 -13.47 6.04
C PRO A 276 -31.39 -12.71 4.74
N GLU A 277 -31.86 -11.48 4.64
CA GLU A 277 -31.69 -10.66 3.42
C GLU A 277 -30.24 -10.29 3.17
N LYS A 278 -29.47 -9.96 4.23
CA LYS A 278 -28.03 -9.70 4.09
C LYS A 278 -27.25 -10.95 3.70
N VAL A 279 -27.67 -12.12 4.18
CA VAL A 279 -27.07 -13.40 3.79
C VAL A 279 -27.35 -13.70 2.31
N ARG A 280 -28.58 -13.44 1.84
CA ARG A 280 -28.91 -13.58 0.41
C ARG A 280 -28.12 -12.63 -0.46
N GLU A 281 -28.03 -11.36 -0.07
CA GLU A 281 -27.24 -10.35 -0.77
C GLU A 281 -25.75 -10.76 -0.84
N PHE A 282 -25.20 -11.22 0.29
CA PHE A 282 -23.83 -11.76 0.35
C PHE A 282 -23.63 -12.97 -0.57
N ILE A 283 -24.56 -13.93 -0.60
CA ILE A 283 -24.48 -15.10 -1.50
C ILE A 283 -24.53 -14.63 -2.96
N SER A 284 -25.46 -13.74 -3.32
CA SER A 284 -25.56 -13.20 -4.68
C SER A 284 -24.27 -12.50 -5.12
N GLN A 285 -23.70 -11.65 -4.26
CA GLN A 285 -22.48 -10.92 -4.54
C GLN A 285 -21.21 -11.80 -4.50
N MET A 286 -21.27 -12.97 -3.87
CA MET A 286 -20.17 -13.96 -3.90
C MET A 286 -20.10 -14.70 -5.25
N PHE A 287 -21.26 -14.96 -5.88
CA PHE A 287 -21.32 -15.63 -7.18
C PHE A 287 -21.11 -14.67 -8.37
N ASP A 288 -21.48 -13.40 -8.22
CA ASP A 288 -21.25 -12.34 -9.21
C ASP A 288 -20.62 -11.11 -8.53
N PRO A 289 -19.32 -11.17 -8.20
CA PRO A 289 -18.64 -10.07 -7.53
C PRO A 289 -18.52 -8.87 -8.49
N PRO A 290 -18.95 -7.66 -8.08
CA PRO A 290 -18.59 -6.45 -8.82
C PRO A 290 -17.07 -6.30 -8.96
N LEU A 291 -16.59 -5.56 -9.96
CA LEU A 291 -15.15 -5.42 -10.24
C LEU A 291 -14.33 -4.89 -9.05
N ASP A 292 -14.96 -4.11 -8.17
CA ASP A 292 -14.38 -3.58 -6.92
C ASP A 292 -14.83 -4.38 -5.69
N SER A 293 -15.22 -5.64 -5.86
CA SER A 293 -15.78 -6.45 -4.78
C SER A 293 -14.72 -6.84 -3.76
N ASP A 294 -14.82 -6.21 -2.61
CA ASP A 294 -14.16 -6.61 -1.36
C ASP A 294 -14.75 -7.90 -0.73
N ILE A 295 -15.65 -8.60 -1.43
CA ILE A 295 -16.37 -9.76 -0.89
C ILE A 295 -15.50 -11.00 -1.13
N PRO A 296 -15.11 -11.70 -0.06
CA PRO A 296 -14.24 -12.84 -0.19
C PRO A 296 -14.96 -14.00 -0.88
N ASN A 297 -14.25 -14.68 -1.78
CA ASN A 297 -14.78 -15.88 -2.42
C ASN A 297 -14.82 -17.08 -1.45
N VAL A 298 -15.48 -18.16 -1.84
CA VAL A 298 -15.61 -19.38 -1.02
C VAL A 298 -14.25 -19.92 -0.56
N TYR A 299 -13.25 -19.92 -1.45
CA TYR A 299 -11.91 -20.42 -1.14
C TYR A 299 -11.18 -19.53 -0.14
N GLN A 300 -11.34 -18.22 -0.23
CA GLN A 300 -10.77 -17.22 0.68
C GLN A 300 -11.40 -17.33 2.08
N LEU A 301 -12.71 -17.53 2.15
CA LEU A 301 -13.42 -17.78 3.41
C LEU A 301 -12.93 -19.08 4.08
N LEU A 302 -12.84 -20.17 3.33
CA LEU A 302 -12.38 -21.46 3.86
C LEU A 302 -10.92 -21.41 4.33
N SER A 303 -10.02 -20.82 3.54
CA SER A 303 -8.62 -20.64 3.92
C SER A 303 -8.45 -19.84 5.21
N PHE A 304 -9.39 -18.95 5.52
CA PHE A 304 -9.36 -18.13 6.73
C PHE A 304 -9.93 -18.85 7.95
N MET A 305 -10.84 -19.81 7.75
CA MET A 305 -11.38 -20.67 8.80
C MET A 305 -10.40 -21.77 9.24
N GLU A 306 -9.39 -22.08 8.43
CA GLU A 306 -8.42 -23.16 8.65
C GLU A 306 -7.02 -22.63 9.08
N GLN A 307 -6.95 -21.67 10.02
CA GLN A 307 -5.69 -20.98 10.38
C GLN A 307 -4.98 -21.51 11.65
N ASP A 308 -5.42 -22.65 12.17
CA ASP A 308 -5.04 -23.30 13.43
C ASP A 308 -4.78 -22.30 14.60
N GLN A 309 -5.72 -21.38 14.82
CA GLN A 309 -5.61 -20.27 15.77
C GLN A 309 -5.73 -20.70 17.24
N TYR A 310 -6.35 -21.85 17.51
CA TYR A 310 -6.47 -22.42 18.84
C TYR A 310 -6.35 -23.95 18.78
N GLU A 311 -5.93 -24.54 19.91
CA GLU A 311 -5.69 -25.97 20.02
C GLU A 311 -6.99 -26.75 19.76
N GLY A 312 -7.08 -27.40 18.59
CA GLY A 312 -8.27 -28.12 18.13
C GLY A 312 -9.04 -27.46 16.98
N GLU A 313 -8.65 -26.28 16.48
CA GLU A 313 -9.33 -25.61 15.37
C GLU A 313 -9.38 -26.48 14.10
N ALA A 314 -8.32 -27.23 13.81
CA ALA A 314 -8.31 -28.20 12.71
C ALA A 314 -9.38 -29.30 12.82
N VAL A 315 -9.93 -29.54 14.02
CA VAL A 315 -11.02 -30.49 14.29
C VAL A 315 -12.40 -29.81 14.23
N ASP A 316 -12.46 -28.51 14.53
CA ASP A 316 -13.64 -27.66 14.38
C ASP A 316 -13.89 -27.24 12.91
N GLY A 317 -12.84 -27.31 12.09
CA GLY A 317 -12.85 -27.05 10.65
C GLY A 317 -13.51 -28.16 9.83
N LEU A 318 -14.83 -28.33 9.95
CA LEU A 318 -15.74 -28.60 8.82
C LEU A 318 -17.21 -28.56 9.29
N TRP A 319 -17.87 -27.42 9.18
CA TRP A 319 -19.34 -27.40 9.06
C TRP A 319 -19.70 -27.00 7.65
N ILE A 320 -19.78 -27.99 6.75
CA ILE A 320 -20.37 -27.75 5.43
C ILE A 320 -21.88 -27.99 5.51
N PRO A 321 -22.74 -26.99 5.25
CA PRO A 321 -24.19 -27.18 5.24
C PRO A 321 -24.63 -27.84 3.94
N PHE A 322 -24.09 -29.02 3.63
CA PHE A 322 -24.88 -29.94 2.84
C PHE A 322 -25.66 -30.77 3.85
N LYS A 323 -26.94 -30.47 4.03
CA LYS A 323 -27.86 -31.58 4.28
C LYS A 323 -27.66 -32.49 3.08
N PHE A 324 -27.06 -33.67 3.25
CA PHE A 324 -27.40 -34.76 2.34
C PHE A 324 -28.92 -34.69 2.25
N ALA A 325 -29.46 -34.46 1.06
CA ALA A 325 -30.88 -34.63 0.87
C ALA A 325 -31.17 -36.02 1.44
N SER A 326 -31.86 -36.08 2.57
CA SER A 326 -32.29 -37.35 3.15
C SER A 326 -32.85 -38.13 1.98
N PRO A 327 -32.44 -39.40 1.77
CA PRO A 327 -32.93 -40.17 0.63
C PRO A 327 -34.43 -39.94 0.54
N LEU A 328 -34.88 -39.42 -0.61
CA LEU A 328 -36.28 -39.09 -0.82
C LEU A 328 -37.07 -40.34 -0.42
N SER A 329 -37.92 -40.20 0.60
CA SER A 329 -38.70 -41.32 1.05
C SER A 329 -39.56 -41.81 -0.11
N ALA A 330 -39.81 -43.11 -0.20
CA ALA A 330 -40.70 -43.65 -1.23
C ALA A 330 -42.04 -42.90 -1.26
N VAL A 331 -42.51 -42.46 -0.07
CA VAL A 331 -43.70 -41.62 0.10
C VAL A 331 -43.55 -40.26 -0.57
N ALA A 332 -42.42 -39.57 -0.42
CA ALA A 332 -42.18 -38.27 -1.05
C ALA A 332 -42.10 -38.37 -2.59
N ILE A 333 -41.57 -39.48 -3.11
CA ILE A 333 -41.56 -39.75 -4.55
C ILE A 333 -42.98 -40.02 -5.05
N GLU A 334 -43.75 -40.82 -4.31
CA GLU A 334 -45.14 -41.16 -4.65
C GLU A 334 -46.06 -39.93 -4.58
N GLU A 335 -45.89 -39.06 -3.57
CA GLU A 335 -46.59 -37.78 -3.46
C GLU A 335 -46.23 -36.82 -4.59
N ALA A 336 -44.95 -36.73 -4.97
CA ALA A 336 -44.52 -35.87 -6.07
C ALA A 336 -45.01 -36.37 -7.43
N VAL A 337 -45.00 -37.69 -7.67
CA VAL A 337 -45.58 -38.31 -8.88
C VAL A 337 -47.08 -38.08 -8.90
N HIS A 338 -47.78 -38.30 -7.78
CA HIS A 338 -49.21 -38.06 -7.69
C HIS A 338 -49.54 -36.59 -7.95
N TYR A 339 -48.79 -35.65 -7.35
CA TYR A 339 -48.94 -34.22 -7.57
C TYR A 339 -48.77 -33.87 -9.05
N LEU A 340 -47.74 -34.38 -9.73
CA LEU A 340 -47.54 -34.13 -11.16
C LEU A 340 -48.63 -34.74 -12.05
N GLU A 341 -49.15 -35.91 -11.67
CA GLU A 341 -50.22 -36.60 -12.41
C GLU A 341 -51.61 -35.99 -12.19
N THR A 342 -51.84 -35.39 -11.02
CA THR A 342 -53.12 -34.73 -10.67
C THR A 342 -53.03 -33.21 -10.65
N TYR A 343 -51.91 -32.64 -11.12
CA TYR A 343 -51.75 -31.20 -11.23
C TYR A 343 -52.70 -30.67 -12.29
N GLU A 344 -53.87 -30.22 -11.85
CA GLU A 344 -54.70 -29.32 -12.63
C GLU A 344 -54.07 -27.93 -12.53
N PRO A 345 -53.54 -27.37 -13.65
CA PRO A 345 -53.00 -26.03 -13.63
C PRO A 345 -54.09 -25.07 -13.18
N LEU A 346 -53.78 -24.22 -12.20
CA LEU A 346 -54.57 -23.03 -11.91
C LEU A 346 -54.58 -22.18 -13.18
N VAL A 347 -55.64 -22.32 -13.98
CA VAL A 347 -55.95 -21.36 -15.03
C VAL A 347 -56.46 -20.13 -14.29
N GLU A 348 -55.58 -19.16 -14.09
CA GLU A 348 -55.99 -17.80 -13.74
C GLU A 348 -57.08 -17.39 -14.74
N SER A 349 -58.29 -17.16 -14.23
CA SER A 349 -59.29 -16.41 -14.98
C SER A 349 -58.69 -15.02 -15.21
N ASP A 350 -58.45 -14.65 -16.47
CA ASP A 350 -57.92 -13.36 -16.92
C ASP A 350 -57.94 -12.31 -15.79
N GLU A 351 -56.81 -12.16 -15.10
CA GLU A 351 -56.66 -11.08 -14.12
C GLU A 351 -56.88 -9.78 -14.88
N MET A 352 -57.96 -9.07 -14.55
CA MET A 352 -58.11 -7.67 -14.91
C MET A 352 -56.86 -6.97 -14.39
N VAL A 353 -56.06 -6.45 -15.31
CA VAL A 353 -54.92 -5.57 -15.02
C VAL A 353 -55.44 -4.47 -14.08
N GLU A 354 -55.15 -4.60 -12.78
CA GLU A 354 -55.38 -3.51 -11.85
C GLU A 354 -54.39 -2.41 -12.20
N GLU A 355 -54.94 -1.27 -12.62
CA GLU A 355 -54.21 -0.07 -12.95
C GLU A 355 -53.47 0.40 -11.67
N LEU A 356 -52.14 0.40 -11.69
CA LEU A 356 -51.31 0.89 -10.57
C LEU A 356 -51.64 2.36 -10.29
N VAL A 357 -52.44 2.61 -9.26
CA VAL A 357 -52.72 3.95 -8.76
C VAL A 357 -51.51 4.41 -7.95
N PHE A 358 -50.66 5.23 -8.56
CA PHE A 358 -49.61 5.94 -7.83
C PHE A 358 -50.25 7.00 -6.93
N VAL A 359 -50.19 6.77 -5.62
CA VAL A 359 -50.54 7.79 -4.63
C VAL A 359 -49.33 8.70 -4.45
N SER A 360 -49.43 9.94 -4.91
CA SER A 360 -48.46 10.99 -4.58
C SER A 360 -48.67 11.42 -3.13
N GLU A 361 -47.81 10.98 -2.23
CA GLU A 361 -47.77 11.48 -0.86
C GLU A 361 -47.05 12.83 -0.85
N GLU A 362 -47.78 13.93 -0.65
CA GLU A 362 -47.19 15.26 -0.50
C GLU A 362 -46.55 15.37 0.89
N ILE A 363 -45.24 15.12 0.96
CA ILE A 363 -44.46 15.29 2.18
C ILE A 363 -44.24 16.79 2.42
N SER A 364 -44.61 17.27 3.60
CA SER A 364 -44.34 18.67 3.98
C SER A 364 -42.84 18.94 4.07
N MET A 365 -42.41 20.17 3.78
CA MET A 365 -41.00 20.57 3.81
C MET A 365 -40.34 20.32 5.19
N ASP A 366 -41.12 20.45 6.26
CA ASP A 366 -40.68 20.20 7.64
C ASP A 366 -40.39 18.70 7.89
N GLN A 367 -41.19 17.80 7.31
CA GLN A 367 -40.96 16.35 7.38
C GLN A 367 -39.77 15.91 6.52
N MET A 368 -39.52 16.60 5.40
CA MET A 368 -38.33 16.37 4.57
C MET A 368 -37.05 16.78 5.32
N GLU A 369 -37.06 17.91 6.04
CA GLU A 369 -35.92 18.34 6.85
C GLU A 369 -35.67 17.37 8.03
N GLU A 370 -36.73 16.83 8.64
CA GLU A 370 -36.60 15.81 9.69
C GLU A 370 -36.02 14.49 9.15
N LEU A 371 -36.49 14.01 8.00
CA LEU A 371 -35.96 12.80 7.34
C LEU A 371 -34.49 12.98 6.91
N MET A 372 -34.14 14.13 6.34
CA MET A 372 -32.76 14.46 6.00
C MET A 372 -31.87 14.57 7.26
N GLY A 373 -32.40 15.15 8.34
CA GLY A 373 -31.72 15.20 9.63
C GLY A 373 -31.46 13.81 10.23
N GLN A 374 -32.41 12.89 10.09
CA GLN A 374 -32.25 11.50 10.53
C GLN A 374 -31.21 10.74 9.68
N SER A 375 -31.21 10.91 8.35
CA SER A 375 -30.19 10.32 7.48
C SER A 375 -28.79 10.85 7.78
N ASN A 376 -28.63 12.16 7.98
CA ASN A 376 -27.34 12.77 8.35
C ASN A 376 -26.84 12.28 9.71
N TRP A 377 -27.76 12.07 10.67
CA TRP A 377 -27.43 11.48 11.96
C TRP A 377 -26.99 10.01 11.85
N LEU A 378 -27.67 9.21 11.04
CA LEU A 378 -27.29 7.81 10.80
C LEU A 378 -25.91 7.70 10.14
N LEU A 379 -25.61 8.57 9.18
CA LEU A 379 -24.28 8.67 8.59
C LEU A 379 -23.22 9.05 9.63
N THR A 380 -23.49 10.06 10.46
CA THR A 380 -22.58 10.47 11.55
C THR A 380 -22.33 9.33 12.55
N LYS A 381 -23.37 8.56 12.90
CA LYS A 381 -23.29 7.41 13.81
C LYS A 381 -22.53 6.21 13.21
N SER A 382 -22.46 6.10 11.89
CA SER A 382 -21.62 5.10 11.22
C SER A 382 -20.13 5.46 11.20
N MET A 383 -19.79 6.75 11.31
CA MET A 383 -18.41 7.25 11.23
C MET A 383 -17.80 7.56 12.60
N ILE A 384 -18.62 7.85 13.62
CA ILE A 384 -18.19 8.23 14.97
C ILE A 384 -18.87 7.31 15.99
N GLU A 385 -18.08 6.66 16.84
CA GLU A 385 -18.56 5.79 17.92
C GLU A 385 -19.23 6.63 19.04
N THR A 386 -20.54 6.87 18.92
CA THR A 386 -21.31 7.63 19.92
C THR A 386 -22.04 6.77 20.95
N GLN A 387 -22.02 5.44 20.79
CA GLN A 387 -22.92 4.52 21.49
C GLN A 387 -22.69 4.50 23.01
N ASP A 388 -21.44 4.47 23.45
CA ASP A 388 -21.12 4.37 24.88
C ASP A 388 -21.51 5.63 25.65
N ILE A 389 -21.37 6.80 25.01
CA ILE A 389 -21.77 8.10 25.58
C ILE A 389 -23.29 8.25 25.62
N GLU A 390 -23.99 7.79 24.57
CA GLU A 390 -25.46 7.76 24.57
C GLU A 390 -26.01 6.83 25.67
N LEU A 391 -25.43 5.63 25.82
CA LEU A 391 -25.82 4.66 26.86
C LEU A 391 -25.53 5.17 28.27
N PHE A 392 -24.44 5.91 28.45
CA PHE A 392 -24.11 6.54 29.73
C PHE A 392 -25.10 7.66 30.07
N LEU A 393 -25.41 8.53 29.11
CA LEU A 393 -26.35 9.64 29.31
C LEU A 393 -27.82 9.21 29.38
N ASP A 394 -28.16 8.04 28.84
CA ASP A 394 -29.46 7.41 29.06
C ASP A 394 -29.63 6.94 30.51
N LYS A 395 -28.53 6.59 31.19
CA LYS A 395 -28.53 6.20 32.61
C LYS A 395 -28.38 7.42 33.53
N HIS A 396 -27.68 8.46 33.08
CA HIS A 396 -27.37 9.67 33.85
C HIS A 396 -27.78 10.91 33.06
N GLU A 397 -28.94 11.51 33.40
CA GLU A 397 -29.53 12.63 32.66
C GLU A 397 -28.62 13.87 32.56
N GLU A 398 -27.74 14.06 33.56
CA GLU A 398 -26.75 15.13 33.64
C GLU A 398 -25.43 14.60 34.22
N ALA A 399 -24.31 14.92 33.58
CA ALA A 399 -22.98 14.56 34.05
C ALA A 399 -21.92 15.57 33.59
N SER A 400 -20.78 15.68 34.30
CA SER A 400 -19.68 16.54 33.85
C SER A 400 -18.98 15.95 32.61
N ILE A 401 -18.40 16.79 31.74
CA ILE A 401 -17.67 16.30 30.56
C ILE A 401 -16.58 15.30 30.97
N GLU A 402 -15.82 15.60 32.02
CA GLU A 402 -14.75 14.72 32.50
C GLU A 402 -15.28 13.37 32.98
N GLN A 403 -16.39 13.36 33.70
CA GLN A 403 -17.05 12.13 34.14
C GLN A 403 -17.55 11.30 32.94
N VAL A 404 -18.18 11.94 31.95
CA VAL A 404 -18.68 11.24 30.76
C VAL A 404 -17.52 10.63 29.98
N VAL A 405 -16.41 11.35 29.82
CA VAL A 405 -15.23 10.81 29.12
C VAL A 405 -14.67 9.59 29.85
N ILE A 406 -14.49 9.65 31.16
CA ILE A 406 -13.79 8.59 31.91
C ILE A 406 -14.72 7.40 32.23
N GLU A 407 -15.96 7.66 32.62
CA GLU A 407 -16.90 6.60 33.04
C GLU A 407 -17.66 5.97 31.86
N ALA A 408 -17.81 6.67 30.73
CA ALA A 408 -18.36 6.06 29.52
C ALA A 408 -17.29 5.37 28.67
N THR A 409 -16.01 5.77 28.78
CA THR A 409 -14.90 5.15 28.05
C THR A 409 -13.77 4.69 28.98
N THR A 410 -12.56 5.25 28.89
CA THR A 410 -11.41 4.90 29.73
C THR A 410 -10.53 6.11 30.08
N ASP A 411 -9.44 5.87 30.83
CA ASP A 411 -8.43 6.85 31.24
C ASP A 411 -7.38 7.17 30.15
N GLN A 412 -7.48 6.54 28.98
CA GLN A 412 -6.51 6.68 27.88
C GLN A 412 -6.73 7.93 27.02
N TRP A 413 -5.65 8.44 26.42
CA TRP A 413 -5.70 9.67 25.62
C TRP A 413 -6.49 9.50 24.30
N SER A 414 -6.37 8.35 23.63
CA SER A 414 -7.14 8.02 22.42
C SER A 414 -8.65 8.10 22.69
N ASP A 415 -9.06 7.53 23.82
CA ASP A 415 -10.47 7.38 24.18
C ASP A 415 -11.05 8.72 24.61
N ALA A 416 -10.24 9.59 25.24
CA ALA A 416 -10.62 10.97 25.52
C ALA A 416 -10.87 11.79 24.24
N VAL A 417 -10.03 11.62 23.21
CA VAL A 417 -10.21 12.30 21.91
C VAL A 417 -11.47 11.78 21.20
N ASN A 418 -11.68 10.47 21.20
CA ASN A 418 -12.87 9.85 20.62
C ASN A 418 -14.14 10.28 21.34
N ALA A 419 -14.12 10.30 22.68
CA ALA A 419 -15.24 10.72 23.49
C ALA A 419 -15.59 12.20 23.27
N LEU A 420 -14.58 13.07 23.17
CA LEU A 420 -14.80 14.49 22.86
C LEU A 420 -15.34 14.71 21.44
N THR A 421 -14.90 13.88 20.49
CA THR A 421 -15.39 13.90 19.11
C THR A 421 -16.85 13.45 19.04
N ALA A 422 -17.20 12.40 19.77
CA ALA A 422 -18.57 11.91 19.91
C ALA A 422 -19.48 12.92 20.61
N ILE A 423 -19.03 13.55 21.70
CA ILE A 423 -19.75 14.64 22.38
C ILE A 423 -19.98 15.82 21.41
N SER A 424 -18.96 16.20 20.65
CA SER A 424 -19.07 17.28 19.65
C SER A 424 -20.07 16.95 18.54
N ALA A 425 -20.09 15.70 18.07
CA ALA A 425 -21.06 15.22 17.09
C ALA A 425 -22.49 15.20 17.64
N LEU A 426 -22.67 14.83 18.90
CA LEU A 426 -23.97 14.84 19.59
C LEU A 426 -24.49 16.26 19.84
N VAL A 427 -23.60 17.21 20.14
CA VAL A 427 -23.91 18.64 20.26
C VAL A 427 -24.26 19.24 18.90
N GLY A 428 -23.48 18.94 17.86
CA GLY A 428 -23.72 19.40 16.48
C GLY A 428 -25.08 18.95 15.94
N ASN A 429 -25.51 17.73 16.29
CA ASN A 429 -26.81 17.17 15.92
C ASN A 429 -27.94 17.49 16.93
N LYS A 430 -27.72 18.46 17.84
CA LYS A 430 -28.71 18.95 18.83
C LYS A 430 -29.28 17.88 19.77
N LYS A 431 -28.61 16.72 19.93
CA LYS A 431 -29.02 15.65 20.86
C LYS A 431 -28.66 15.98 22.31
N ILE A 432 -27.62 16.79 22.49
CA ILE A 432 -27.02 17.13 23.78
C ILE A 432 -26.76 18.65 23.84
N THR A 433 -26.83 19.22 25.04
CA THR A 433 -26.45 20.61 25.32
C THR A 433 -25.37 20.66 26.39
N ILE A 434 -24.36 21.51 26.17
CA ILE A 434 -23.29 21.78 27.15
C ILE A 434 -23.59 23.09 27.86
N HIS A 435 -23.66 23.06 29.19
CA HIS A 435 -23.75 24.24 30.03
C HIS A 435 -22.42 24.50 30.73
N LYS A 436 -21.93 25.74 30.66
CA LYS A 436 -20.75 26.15 31.42
C LYS A 436 -21.13 26.34 32.87
N THR A 437 -20.44 25.64 33.76
CA THR A 437 -20.64 25.70 35.21
C THR A 437 -19.31 25.98 35.90
N GLY A 438 -19.29 26.94 36.83
CA GLY A 438 -18.11 27.29 37.63
C GLY A 438 -17.90 26.40 38.85
N GLN A 439 -18.42 25.16 38.85
CA GLN A 439 -18.28 24.25 39.98
C GLN A 439 -16.85 23.70 40.05
N THR A 440 -16.15 24.02 41.14
CA THR A 440 -14.74 23.66 41.34
C THR A 440 -14.51 22.34 42.09
N ASN A 441 -15.57 21.73 42.65
CA ASN A 441 -15.50 20.45 43.37
C ASN A 441 -16.01 19.32 42.47
N LEU A 442 -15.12 18.73 41.69
CA LEU A 442 -15.36 17.52 40.90
C LEU A 442 -14.54 16.37 41.48
N PRO A 443 -15.03 15.12 41.42
CA PRO A 443 -14.24 13.95 41.79
C PRO A 443 -12.93 13.90 40.99
N GLU A 444 -11.81 13.65 41.68
CA GLU A 444 -10.50 13.49 41.02
C GLU A 444 -10.42 12.08 40.43
N TYR A 445 -10.26 12.02 39.10
CA TYR A 445 -10.04 10.79 38.38
C TYR A 445 -8.56 10.63 38.02
N GLU A 446 -8.02 9.41 38.15
CA GLU A 446 -6.69 9.07 37.67
C GLU A 446 -6.72 8.96 36.14
N ARG A 447 -5.91 9.76 35.44
CA ARG A 447 -5.95 9.89 33.98
C ARG A 447 -4.57 10.11 33.38
N LYS A 448 -4.35 9.62 32.16
CA LYS A 448 -3.08 9.76 31.43
C LYS A 448 -3.00 11.04 30.56
N TRP A 449 -3.95 11.94 30.69
CA TRP A 449 -4.10 13.16 29.90
C TRP A 449 -4.61 14.32 30.77
N GLU A 450 -4.41 15.57 30.35
CA GLU A 450 -4.89 16.75 31.09
C GLU A 450 -5.61 17.74 30.17
N TRP A 451 -6.64 18.41 30.70
CA TRP A 451 -7.29 19.54 30.02
C TRP A 451 -6.36 20.73 29.91
N MET A 452 -6.30 21.35 28.74
CA MET A 452 -5.56 22.61 28.53
C MET A 452 -6.07 23.74 29.43
N ASN A 453 -7.40 23.87 29.59
CA ASN A 453 -8.01 24.74 30.59
C ASN A 453 -8.72 23.90 31.65
N ARG A 454 -8.33 24.07 32.92
CA ARG A 454 -8.93 23.32 34.03
C ARG A 454 -10.42 23.60 34.25
N GLU A 455 -10.95 24.69 33.70
CA GLU A 455 -12.37 25.05 33.78
C GLU A 455 -13.24 24.20 32.84
N ASP A 456 -12.68 23.69 31.74
CA ASP A 456 -13.44 22.94 30.74
C ASP A 456 -13.92 21.58 31.26
N ARG A 457 -13.27 21.07 32.31
CA ARG A 457 -13.64 19.84 33.01
C ARG A 457 -15.01 19.94 33.72
N ALA A 458 -15.42 21.15 34.10
CA ALA A 458 -16.63 21.42 34.89
C ALA A 458 -17.88 21.70 34.06
N ASN A 459 -17.76 21.66 32.74
CA ASN A 459 -18.90 21.78 31.84
C ASN A 459 -19.85 20.59 32.05
N ILE A 460 -21.14 20.87 32.17
CA ILE A 460 -22.17 19.83 32.34
C ILE A 460 -22.77 19.49 30.98
N ILE A 461 -22.78 18.20 30.68
CA ILE A 461 -23.46 17.60 29.55
C ILE A 461 -24.86 17.19 29.99
N ARG A 462 -25.89 17.68 29.27
CA ARG A 462 -27.28 17.30 29.50
C ARG A 462 -27.95 16.84 28.20
N LYS A 463 -28.75 15.79 28.28
CA LYS A 463 -29.61 15.36 27.17
C LYS A 463 -30.71 16.39 26.92
N ARG A 464 -30.87 16.83 25.67
CA ARG A 464 -31.94 17.76 25.31
C ARG A 464 -33.26 17.00 25.20
N ASN A 465 -34.22 17.28 26.08
CA ASN A 465 -35.58 16.78 25.91
C ASN A 465 -36.28 17.58 24.79
N LYS A 466 -37.07 16.85 23.98
CA LYS A 466 -37.71 17.26 22.72
C LYS A 466 -38.18 18.72 22.69
#